data_AF-A0A946MDW1-F1
#
_entry.id   AF-A0A946MDW1-F1
#
_cell.length_a   1.000
_cell.length_b   1.000
_cell.length_c   1.000
_cell.angle_alpha   90.00
_cell.angle_beta   90.00
_cell.angle_gamma   90.00
#
_symmetry.space_group_name_H-M   'P 1'
#
loop_
_entity.id
_entity.type
_entity.pdbx_description
1 polymer ?
#
loop_
_entity_poly.entity_id
_entity_poly.type
_entity_poly.pdbx_seq_one_letter_code
_entity_poly.pdbx_strand_id
1 'polypeptide(L)'
;MQSFSNISSMALAALRESKKSTRIALVVCVSILGISIMVLISGGERKMERLFAGRELSASEISKITQSFSVAKLDQWEVVGKQIQIPRTERAKYLVALEGKFDLDARNTDVDQ
;
A
#
# COMPACT_ATOMS: atom_id res chain seq x y z
N MET A 1 -20.05 24.12 28.00
CA MET A 1 -19.84 22.89 27.19
C MET A 1 -20.95 21.88 27.46
N GLN A 2 -22.20 22.12 27.02
CA GLN A 2 -23.35 21.21 27.27
C GLN A 2 -24.25 20.96 26.03
N SER A 3 -24.00 21.63 24.90
CA SER A 3 -24.84 21.46 23.69
C SER A 3 -24.63 20.12 22.98
N PHE A 4 -23.46 19.49 23.10
CA PHE A 4 -23.15 18.26 22.36
C PHE A 4 -23.91 17.02 22.87
N SER A 5 -24.26 16.95 24.15
CA SER A 5 -24.98 15.83 24.76
C SER A 5 -26.48 15.83 24.48
N ASN A 6 -27.09 16.99 24.23
CA ASN A 6 -28.51 17.09 23.89
C ASN A 6 -28.79 16.68 22.44
N ILE A 7 -27.86 16.98 21.52
CA ILE A 7 -28.01 16.66 20.09
C ILE A 7 -27.92 15.15 19.84
N SER A 8 -27.01 14.45 20.52
CA SER A 8 -26.84 13.00 20.36
C SER A 8 -28.08 12.24 20.83
N SER A 9 -28.68 12.66 21.94
CA SER A 9 -29.89 12.04 22.51
C SER A 9 -31.10 12.19 21.59
N MET A 10 -31.27 13.37 20.97
CA MET A 10 -32.36 13.65 20.05
C MET A 10 -32.18 12.94 18.69
N ALA A 11 -30.96 12.91 18.16
CA ALA A 11 -30.64 12.17 16.94
C ALA A 11 -30.86 10.65 17.12
N LEU A 12 -30.47 10.11 18.27
CA LEU A 12 -30.60 8.69 18.56
C LEU A 12 -32.07 8.29 18.78
N ALA A 13 -32.89 9.17 19.36
CA ALA A 13 -34.35 9.01 19.45
C ALA A 13 -35.02 9.02 18.06
N ALA A 14 -34.67 9.97 17.19
CA ALA A 14 -35.20 10.06 15.83
C ALA A 14 -34.81 8.85 14.95
N LEU A 15 -33.59 8.32 15.12
CA LEU A 15 -33.16 7.09 14.43
C LEU A 15 -33.90 5.85 14.93
N ARG A 16 -34.25 5.81 16.22
CA ARG A 16 -35.03 4.74 16.83
C ARG A 16 -36.50 4.77 16.38
N GLU A 17 -37.04 5.94 16.05
CA GLU A 17 -38.40 6.09 15.53
C GLU A 17 -38.49 5.91 13.99
N SER A 18 -37.36 5.98 13.29
CA SER A 18 -37.32 5.84 11.82
C SER A 18 -37.59 4.41 11.33
N LYS A 19 -38.34 4.31 10.21
CA LYS A 19 -38.65 3.08 9.46
C LYS A 19 -37.36 2.27 9.21
N LYS A 20 -37.44 0.93 9.26
CA LYS A 20 -36.30 -0.01 9.08
C LYS A 20 -35.39 0.33 7.88
N SER A 21 -35.97 0.88 6.81
CA SER A 21 -35.26 1.33 5.60
C SER A 21 -34.24 2.46 5.88
N THR A 22 -34.59 3.45 6.71
CA THR A 22 -33.71 4.59 7.04
C THR A 22 -32.48 4.14 7.85
N ARG A 23 -32.65 3.16 8.73
CA ARG A 23 -31.53 2.59 9.50
C ARG A 23 -30.53 1.87 8.61
N ILE A 24 -31.02 1.12 7.62
CA ILE A 24 -30.17 0.42 6.64
C ILE A 24 -29.40 1.44 5.79
N ALA A 25 -30.07 2.48 5.29
CA ALA A 25 -29.43 3.53 4.52
C ALA A 25 -28.30 4.24 5.29
N LEU A 26 -28.52 4.50 6.59
CA LEU A 26 -27.50 5.16 7.42
C LEU A 26 -26.28 4.25 7.66
N VAL A 27 -26.49 2.97 7.94
CA VAL A 27 -25.39 2.00 8.09
C VAL A 27 -24.57 1.90 6.79
N VAL A 28 -25.24 1.88 5.64
CA VAL A 28 -24.58 1.86 4.33
C VAL A 28 -23.76 3.13 4.12
N CYS A 29 -24.32 4.32 4.39
CA CYS A 29 -23.57 5.58 4.29
C CYS A 29 -22.33 5.61 5.19
N VAL A 30 -22.44 5.19 6.44
CA VAL A 30 -21.30 5.15 7.38
C VAL A 30 -20.24 4.15 6.91
N SER A 31 -20.66 3.00 6.37
CA SER A 31 -19.75 2.00 5.83
C SER A 31 -18.98 2.54 4.62
N ILE A 32 -19.65 3.21 3.69
CA ILE A 32 -19.02 3.83 2.52
C ILE A 32 -18.00 4.89 2.96
N LEU A 33 -18.39 5.78 3.87
CA LEU A 33 -17.50 6.80 4.43
C LEU A 33 -16.26 6.17 5.08
N GLY A 34 -16.44 5.11 5.85
CA GLY A 34 -15.35 4.38 6.49
C GLY A 34 -14.36 3.80 5.45
N ILE A 35 -14.86 3.16 4.41
CA ILE A 35 -14.04 2.59 3.33
C ILE A 35 -13.30 3.71 2.58
N SER A 36 -13.98 4.80 2.24
CA SER A 36 -13.38 5.95 1.55
C SER A 36 -12.23 6.57 2.34
N ILE A 37 -12.39 6.73 3.66
CA ILE A 37 -11.32 7.24 4.53
C ILE A 37 -10.14 6.26 4.58
N MET A 38 -10.41 4.96 4.68
CA MET A 38 -9.37 3.93 4.71
C MET A 38 -8.55 3.90 3.42
N VAL A 39 -9.22 4.03 2.26
CA VAL A 39 -8.57 4.16 0.95
C VAL A 39 -7.77 5.45 0.86
N LEU A 40 -8.27 6.58 1.38
CA LEU A 40 -7.56 7.86 1.36
C LEU A 40 -6.26 7.81 2.18
N ILE A 41 -6.28 7.15 3.35
CA ILE A 41 -5.07 6.94 4.17
C ILE A 41 -4.08 6.02 3.45
N SER A 42 -4.58 5.00 2.74
CA SER A 42 -3.74 4.08 1.96
C SER A 42 -3.25 4.67 0.63
N GLY A 43 -3.86 5.76 0.18
CA GLY A 43 -3.68 6.38 -1.13
C GLY A 43 -2.84 7.66 -1.13
N GLY A 44 -2.12 7.97 -0.04
CA GLY A 44 -1.15 9.06 -0.05
C GLY A 44 -0.14 8.85 -1.18
N GLU A 45 0.14 9.88 -1.97
CA GLU A 45 1.09 9.86 -3.11
C GLU A 45 2.36 9.11 -2.73
N ARG A 46 2.41 7.83 -3.10
CA ARG A 46 3.57 6.97 -2.84
C ARG A 46 4.65 7.45 -3.78
N LYS A 47 5.55 8.28 -3.25
CA LYS A 47 6.76 8.69 -3.97
C LYS A 47 7.54 7.43 -4.30
N MET A 48 7.44 7.01 -5.56
CA MET A 48 8.17 5.87 -6.08
C MET A 48 9.65 6.24 -6.22
N GLU A 49 10.53 5.33 -5.82
CA GLU A 49 11.97 5.49 -5.89
C GLU A 49 12.60 4.28 -6.59
N ARG A 50 13.67 4.53 -7.35
CA ARG A 50 14.41 3.49 -8.07
C ARG A 50 15.21 2.63 -7.08
N LEU A 51 14.95 1.32 -7.10
CA LEU A 51 15.49 0.35 -6.13
C LEU A 51 17.03 0.24 -6.15
N PHE A 52 17.64 0.26 -7.34
CA PHE A 52 19.09 0.14 -7.55
C PHE A 52 19.71 1.42 -8.12
N ALA A 53 19.28 2.59 -7.63
CA ALA A 53 19.77 3.89 -8.09
C ALA A 53 19.65 4.13 -9.62
N GLY A 54 18.79 3.39 -10.32
CA GLY A 54 18.62 3.46 -11.77
C GLY A 54 19.51 2.54 -12.59
N ARG A 55 20.18 1.55 -11.97
CA ARG A 55 20.82 0.45 -12.71
C ARG A 55 19.79 -0.25 -13.60
N GLU A 56 20.14 -0.48 -14.87
CA GLU A 56 19.34 -1.34 -15.74
C GLU A 56 19.47 -2.79 -15.29
N LEU A 57 18.34 -3.43 -15.05
CA LEU A 57 18.24 -4.85 -14.74
C LEU A 57 17.91 -5.62 -16.01
N SER A 58 18.53 -6.78 -16.18
CA SER A 58 18.13 -7.75 -17.19
C SER A 58 16.78 -8.39 -16.85
N ALA A 59 16.11 -8.99 -17.83
CA ALA A 59 14.82 -9.63 -17.62
C ALA A 59 14.87 -10.76 -16.57
N SER A 60 15.99 -11.47 -16.48
CA SER A 60 16.20 -12.53 -15.48
C SER A 60 16.38 -11.97 -14.07
N GLU A 61 17.08 -10.83 -13.92
CA GLU A 61 17.19 -10.11 -12.65
C GLU A 61 15.83 -9.59 -12.20
N ILE A 62 15.07 -8.94 -13.09
CA ILE A 62 13.72 -8.45 -12.80
C ILE A 62 12.84 -9.61 -12.29
N SER A 63 12.84 -10.74 -12.98
CA SER A 63 12.04 -11.91 -12.60
C SER A 63 12.39 -12.45 -11.20
N LYS A 64 13.68 -12.56 -10.86
CA LYS A 64 14.11 -13.00 -9.53
C LYS A 64 13.73 -11.99 -8.43
N ILE A 65 13.81 -10.69 -8.73
CA ILE A 65 13.43 -9.61 -7.80
C ILE A 65 11.93 -9.65 -7.54
N THR A 66 11.12 -9.70 -8.59
CA THR A 66 9.65 -9.74 -8.48
C THR A 66 9.19 -10.99 -7.76
N GLN A 67 9.81 -12.15 -8.02
CA GLN A 67 9.56 -13.38 -7.26
C GLN A 67 9.85 -13.21 -5.76
N SER A 68 10.96 -12.56 -5.41
CA SER A 68 11.33 -12.30 -4.01
C SER A 68 10.31 -11.37 -3.32
N PHE A 69 9.81 -10.36 -4.05
CA PHE A 69 8.74 -9.48 -3.57
C PHE A 69 7.42 -10.20 -3.40
N SER A 70 7.03 -11.07 -4.33
CA SER A 70 5.83 -11.90 -4.18
C SER A 70 5.90 -12.82 -2.96
N VAL A 71 7.06 -13.43 -2.68
CA VAL A 71 7.26 -14.25 -1.46
C VAL A 71 7.12 -13.39 -0.20
N ALA A 72 7.62 -12.16 -0.23
CA ALA A 72 7.50 -11.20 0.87
C ALA A 72 6.12 -10.51 0.95
N LYS A 73 5.17 -10.83 0.06
CA LYS A 73 3.86 -10.18 -0.08
C LYS A 73 3.96 -8.66 -0.26
N LEU A 74 4.98 -8.23 -1.01
CA LEU A 74 5.23 -6.84 -1.36
C LEU A 74 4.77 -6.63 -2.81
N ASP A 75 3.54 -6.19 -3.01
CA ASP A 75 2.95 -6.06 -4.36
C ASP A 75 2.96 -4.61 -4.89
N GLN A 76 3.43 -3.66 -4.08
CA GLN A 76 3.37 -2.23 -4.38
C GLN A 76 4.59 -1.72 -5.15
N TRP A 77 5.09 -2.50 -6.10
CA TRP A 77 6.23 -2.14 -6.97
C TRP A 77 5.79 -1.99 -8.43
N GLU A 78 6.59 -1.28 -9.21
CA GLU A 78 6.33 -1.06 -10.62
C GLU A 78 7.61 -1.29 -11.44
N VAL A 79 7.46 -1.92 -12.61
CA VAL A 79 8.56 -2.05 -13.58
C VAL A 79 8.40 -0.96 -14.63
N VAL A 80 9.38 -0.08 -14.71
CA VAL A 80 9.44 1.00 -15.70
C VAL A 80 10.64 0.76 -16.60
N GLY A 81 10.37 0.21 -17.79
CA GLY A 81 11.41 -0.22 -18.74
C GLY A 81 12.23 -1.38 -18.16
N LYS A 82 13.53 -1.14 -17.91
CA LYS A 82 14.46 -2.10 -17.31
C LYS A 82 14.77 -1.80 -15.83
N GLN A 83 13.93 -1.00 -15.17
CA GLN A 83 14.16 -0.57 -13.80
C GLN A 83 12.95 -0.92 -12.94
N ILE A 84 13.21 -1.18 -11.66
CA ILE A 84 12.17 -1.44 -10.67
C ILE A 84 12.07 -0.23 -9.75
N GLN A 85 10.84 0.26 -9.61
CA GLN A 85 10.47 1.32 -8.70
C GLN A 85 9.67 0.75 -7.54
N ILE A 86 9.96 1.26 -6.35
CA ILE A 86 9.35 0.83 -5.08
C ILE A 86 8.90 2.06 -4.28
N PRO A 87 7.95 1.91 -3.34
CA PRO A 87 7.52 3.02 -2.50
C PRO A 87 8.66 3.44 -1.59
N ARG A 88 9.04 4.73 -1.62
CA ARG A 88 10.13 5.28 -0.80
C ARG A 88 9.94 5.02 0.70
N THR A 89 8.69 5.06 1.17
CA THR A 89 8.31 4.80 2.56
C THR A 89 8.57 3.36 2.99
N GLU A 90 8.57 2.41 2.04
CA GLU A 90 8.71 0.98 2.31
C GLU A 90 10.06 0.42 1.83
N ARG A 91 10.98 1.28 1.38
CA ARG A 91 12.28 0.89 0.83
C ARG A 91 13.03 -0.13 1.68
N ALA A 92 13.05 0.05 3.00
CA ALA A 92 13.71 -0.89 3.90
C ALA A 92 13.12 -2.30 3.80
N LYS A 93 11.80 -2.45 3.71
CA LYS A 93 11.14 -3.77 3.59
C LYS A 93 11.50 -4.45 2.27
N TYR A 94 11.52 -3.68 1.18
CA TYR A 94 11.90 -4.17 -0.14
C TYR A 94 13.37 -4.61 -0.20
N LEU A 95 14.27 -3.89 0.47
CA LEU A 95 15.68 -4.28 0.55
C LEU A 95 15.87 -5.53 1.42
N VAL A 96 15.21 -5.62 2.57
CA VAL A 96 15.24 -6.83 3.43
C VAL A 96 14.69 -8.06 2.69
N ALA A 97 13.67 -7.90 1.85
CA ALA A 97 13.15 -9.00 1.02
C ALA A 97 14.17 -9.53 -0.01
N LEU A 98 15.18 -8.73 -0.36
CA LEU A 98 16.27 -9.06 -1.28
C LEU A 98 17.55 -9.47 -0.57
N GLU A 99 17.73 -9.04 0.68
CA GLU A 99 18.87 -9.35 1.53
C GLU A 99 19.03 -10.88 1.67
N GLY A 100 20.21 -11.39 1.32
CA GLY A 100 20.54 -12.82 1.34
C GLY A 100 20.02 -13.65 0.15
N LYS A 101 19.28 -13.07 -0.80
CA LYS A 101 18.83 -13.74 -2.04
C LYS A 101 19.42 -13.15 -3.32
N PHE A 102 19.83 -11.89 -3.24
CA PHE A 102 20.48 -11.16 -4.33
C PHE A 102 21.88 -10.76 -3.90
N ASP A 103 22.87 -11.48 -4.40
CA ASP A 103 24.26 -11.09 -4.31
C ASP A 103 24.55 -10.12 -5.46
N LEU A 104 24.59 -8.82 -5.16
CA LEU A 104 24.86 -7.77 -6.14
C LEU A 104 26.34 -7.73 -6.59
N ASP A 105 27.22 -8.46 -5.90
CA ASP A 105 28.66 -8.51 -6.15
C ASP A 105 29.04 -9.67 -7.11
N ALA A 106 28.15 -10.64 -7.33
CA ALA A 106 28.41 -11.81 -8.17
C ALA A 106 28.67 -11.51 -9.67
N ARG A 107 28.54 -10.25 -10.11
CA ARG A 107 28.81 -9.86 -11.51
C ARG A 107 30.19 -9.23 -11.72
N ASN A 108 30.97 -9.01 -10.65
CA ASN A 108 32.36 -8.54 -10.77
C ASN A 108 33.38 -9.68 -10.98
N THR A 109 32.96 -10.94 -10.91
CA THR A 109 33.83 -12.12 -11.08
C THR A 109 33.72 -12.78 -12.46
N ASP A 110 32.95 -12.23 -13.39
CA ASP A 110 32.70 -12.79 -14.74
C ASP A 110 33.42 -12.01 -15.86
N VAL A 111 34.52 -11.30 -15.56
CA VAL A 111 35.31 -10.54 -16.55
C VAL A 111 36.75 -11.03 -16.69
N ASP A 112 37.12 -12.15 -16.05
CA ASP A 112 38.47 -12.72 -16.11
C ASP A 112 38.51 -14.22 -16.50
N GLN A 113 37.86 -14.61 -17.60
CA GLN A 113 38.12 -15.91 -18.21
C GLN A 113 38.18 -15.89 -19.75
#